data_AF-A0A7T5BI27-F1
#
_entry.id   AF-A0A7T5BI27-F1
#
_cell.length_a   1.000
_cell.length_b   1.000
_cell.length_c   1.000
_cell.angle_alpha   90.00
_cell.angle_beta   90.00
_cell.angle_gamma   90.00
#
_symmetry.space_group_name_H-M   'P 1'
#
loop_
_entity.id
_entity.type
_entity.pdbx_description
1 polymer ?
#
loop_
_entity_poly.entity_id
_entity_poly.type
_entity_poly.pdbx_seq_one_letter_code
_entity_poly.pdbx_strand_id
1 'polypeptide(L)'
;MNKEDLADLKTRHSALLKLCKGGASRNVPISEDKLKTVEDEQGFILACVTNEPRIDFYLKLLGLQEVFSTSLPLPHAGLDAEVYAQEYIDKCLGTVKELASQVNLEQFQDAVRDKVIDCGTHFSGKMINSDAADAFAVCAGGYHGQPHVSSRTIIAGGYSVPLDQAKLDNTGVYQRIIKVLEKDPIIHEAEVDGTILATVEAGVKAAFASHGGKQTPVVDHRLRQILLPSGEHYIAVSPLASGGICVLFDRAIANIEQVTTDAVEQEANSTEEDDDSKKPVASRRLYTRLNFPVGGAIVRNVSIHPKGVIQRPIFFDVPIRHPDRRAWAFVYKPLRLFINRDQIDSFLRYIEGLPDSIRKSSAATAIKVECAGPIREIAIGQHQQVMELSVHIQEIEFPDGDEKRPIDEALLSEKRANPPTSLDLAVVHGHFDRSYAKNLAETIAMRLYASVLIGKEKRPMHQTDRDRITVAAKKILEGIL
;
A
#
# COMPACT_ATOMS: atom_id res chain seq x y z
N MET A 1 44.38 -8.76 -16.69
CA MET A 1 45.32 -8.46 -15.59
C MET A 1 45.50 -9.69 -14.68
N ASN A 2 46.69 -9.94 -14.12
CA ASN A 2 46.91 -11.07 -13.21
C ASN A 2 46.29 -10.76 -11.81
N LYS A 3 46.21 -11.76 -10.91
CA LYS A 3 45.59 -11.57 -9.59
C LYS A 3 46.39 -10.65 -8.65
N GLU A 4 47.71 -10.63 -8.78
CA GLU A 4 48.61 -9.84 -7.92
C GLU A 4 48.54 -8.36 -8.30
N ASP A 5 48.56 -8.05 -9.60
CA ASP A 5 48.38 -6.69 -10.13
C ASP A 5 47.03 -6.08 -9.72
N LEU A 6 45.96 -6.90 -9.73
CA LEU A 6 44.63 -6.46 -9.28
C LEU A 6 44.59 -6.18 -7.78
N ALA A 7 45.29 -6.96 -6.96
CA ALA A 7 45.36 -6.75 -5.52
C ALA A 7 46.15 -5.48 -5.17
N ASP A 8 47.23 -5.21 -5.92
CA ASP A 8 47.99 -3.97 -5.83
C ASP A 8 47.13 -2.75 -6.18
N LEU A 9 46.41 -2.78 -7.31
CA LEU A 9 45.50 -1.70 -7.70
C LEU A 9 44.37 -1.46 -6.68
N LYS A 10 43.77 -2.54 -6.14
CA LYS A 10 42.77 -2.41 -5.06
C LYS A 10 43.33 -1.72 -3.82
N THR A 11 44.63 -1.88 -3.54
CA THR A 11 45.30 -1.26 -2.41
C THR A 11 45.60 0.22 -2.72
N ARG A 12 46.21 0.50 -3.87
CA ARG A 12 46.56 1.86 -4.33
C ARG A 12 45.36 2.78 -4.55
N HIS A 13 44.20 2.21 -4.87
CA HIS A 13 42.96 2.94 -5.13
C HIS A 13 41.85 2.59 -4.13
N SER A 14 42.24 2.21 -2.91
CA SER A 14 41.30 1.69 -1.90
C SER A 14 40.21 2.69 -1.52
N ALA A 15 40.54 3.98 -1.38
CA ALA A 15 39.56 5.03 -1.13
C ALA A 15 38.62 5.25 -2.32
N LEU A 16 39.16 5.29 -3.54
CA LEU A 16 38.33 5.39 -4.76
C LEU A 16 37.33 4.22 -4.86
N LEU A 17 37.79 2.99 -4.62
CA LEU A 17 36.95 1.79 -4.59
C LEU A 17 35.87 1.86 -3.50
N LYS A 18 36.21 2.44 -2.33
CA LYS A 18 35.29 2.62 -1.20
C LYS A 18 34.19 3.64 -1.49
N LEU A 19 34.52 4.73 -2.20
CA LEU A 19 33.59 5.80 -2.56
C LEU A 19 32.72 5.43 -3.77
N CYS A 20 33.27 4.71 -4.74
CA CYS A 20 32.58 4.33 -5.98
C CYS A 20 31.69 3.07 -5.84
N LYS A 21 30.77 3.10 -4.88
CA LYS A 21 29.82 2.00 -4.63
C LYS A 21 28.49 2.24 -5.33
N GLY A 22 27.95 1.17 -5.91
CA GLY A 22 26.69 1.20 -6.63
C GLY A 22 25.47 0.89 -5.74
N GLY A 23 24.31 0.85 -6.38
CA GLY A 23 23.03 0.48 -5.77
C GLY A 23 22.34 1.62 -5.02
N ALA A 24 21.04 1.45 -4.74
CA ALA A 24 20.20 2.47 -4.12
C ALA A 24 20.68 2.91 -2.73
N SER A 25 21.36 2.03 -1.99
CA SER A 25 21.93 2.32 -0.68
C SER A 25 23.44 2.60 -0.70
N ARG A 26 24.06 2.75 -1.90
CA ARG A 26 25.51 2.93 -2.09
C ARG A 26 26.38 1.90 -1.36
N ASN A 27 25.86 0.68 -1.19
CA ASN A 27 26.54 -0.41 -0.47
C ASN A 27 26.91 -1.58 -1.38
N VAL A 28 26.58 -1.52 -2.67
CA VAL A 28 26.92 -2.60 -3.60
C VAL A 28 28.35 -2.36 -4.10
N PRO A 29 29.32 -3.22 -3.71
CA PRO A 29 30.68 -3.09 -4.22
C PRO A 29 30.72 -3.38 -5.72
N ILE A 30 31.76 -2.89 -6.38
CA ILE A 30 32.02 -3.24 -7.78
C ILE A 30 32.25 -4.75 -7.86
N SER A 31 31.55 -5.42 -8.78
CA SER A 31 31.70 -6.87 -8.97
C SER A 31 33.13 -7.22 -9.33
N GLU A 32 33.70 -8.26 -8.71
CA GLU A 32 35.05 -8.70 -9.03
C GLU A 32 35.24 -9.04 -10.51
N ASP A 33 34.22 -9.58 -11.15
CA ASP A 33 34.29 -9.97 -12.56
C ASP A 33 34.53 -8.75 -13.46
N LYS A 34 33.87 -7.62 -13.18
CA LYS A 34 34.14 -6.34 -13.88
C LYS A 34 35.57 -5.83 -13.67
N LEU A 35 36.14 -6.05 -12.48
CA LEU A 35 37.51 -5.61 -12.19
C LEU A 35 38.56 -6.54 -12.83
N LYS A 36 38.24 -7.82 -13.00
CA LYS A 36 39.12 -8.83 -13.62
C LYS A 36 39.23 -8.66 -15.14
N THR A 37 38.20 -8.11 -15.79
CA THR A 37 38.19 -7.86 -17.25
C THR A 37 39.01 -6.65 -17.67
N VAL A 38 39.53 -5.88 -16.71
CA VAL A 38 40.34 -4.70 -16.97
C VAL A 38 41.78 -5.11 -17.35
N GLU A 39 42.34 -4.42 -18.34
CA GLU A 39 43.70 -4.68 -18.85
C GLU A 39 44.78 -3.86 -18.12
N ASP A 40 44.46 -2.64 -17.68
CA ASP A 40 45.41 -1.69 -17.11
C ASP A 40 44.83 -0.84 -15.95
N GLU A 41 45.67 0.02 -15.36
CA GLU A 41 45.25 0.91 -14.26
C GLU A 41 44.18 1.91 -14.69
N GLN A 42 44.25 2.42 -15.91
CA GLN A 42 43.28 3.40 -16.42
C GLN A 42 41.89 2.80 -16.55
N GLY A 43 41.78 1.57 -17.07
CA GLY A 43 40.52 0.83 -17.11
C GLY A 43 40.00 0.48 -15.71
N PHE A 44 40.88 0.32 -14.72
CA PHE A 44 40.47 0.04 -13.33
C PHE A 44 39.83 1.28 -12.72
N ILE A 45 40.45 2.43 -12.91
CA ILE A 45 39.93 3.72 -12.47
C ILE A 45 38.62 4.03 -13.19
N LEU A 46 38.54 3.80 -14.51
CA LEU A 46 37.30 3.95 -15.28
C LEU A 46 36.19 3.05 -14.72
N ALA A 47 36.47 1.78 -14.42
CA ALA A 47 35.50 0.86 -13.83
C ALA A 47 35.01 1.32 -12.45
N CYS A 48 35.87 1.99 -11.67
CA CYS A 48 35.48 2.61 -10.41
C CYS A 48 34.57 3.81 -10.64
N VAL A 49 35.06 4.82 -11.36
CA VAL A 49 34.36 6.10 -11.56
C VAL A 49 33.01 5.91 -12.27
N THR A 50 32.92 5.00 -13.24
CA THR A 50 31.65 4.67 -13.92
C THR A 50 30.65 3.93 -13.03
N ASN A 51 31.07 3.44 -11.86
CA ASN A 51 30.18 2.85 -10.85
C ASN A 51 29.76 3.87 -9.78
N GLU A 52 30.32 5.08 -9.79
CA GLU A 52 29.86 6.18 -8.95
C GLU A 52 28.44 6.61 -9.39
N PRO A 53 27.45 6.69 -8.47
CA PRO A 53 26.04 6.85 -8.84
C PRO A 53 25.69 8.10 -9.64
N ARG A 54 26.35 9.24 -9.39
CA ARG A 54 26.09 10.51 -10.07
C ARG A 54 26.63 10.47 -11.50
N ILE A 55 27.84 9.93 -11.66
CA ILE A 55 28.47 9.74 -12.96
C ILE A 55 27.72 8.69 -13.79
N ASP A 56 27.44 7.51 -13.22
CA ASP A 56 26.67 6.45 -13.87
C ASP A 56 25.29 6.93 -14.34
N PHE A 57 24.68 7.88 -13.62
CA PHE A 57 23.41 8.47 -14.01
C PHE A 57 23.50 9.16 -15.37
N TYR A 58 24.43 10.12 -15.52
CA TYR A 58 24.64 10.85 -16.77
C TYR A 58 25.06 9.92 -17.90
N LEU A 59 26.05 9.05 -17.65
CA LEU A 59 26.57 8.15 -18.68
C LEU A 59 25.47 7.29 -19.27
N LYS A 60 24.60 6.70 -18.44
CA LYS A 60 23.49 5.88 -18.92
C LYS A 60 22.34 6.68 -19.50
N LEU A 61 21.98 7.82 -18.92
CA LEU A 61 20.86 8.61 -19.43
C LEU A 61 21.15 9.15 -20.83
N LEU A 62 22.38 9.65 -21.04
CA LEU A 62 22.78 10.36 -22.25
C LEU A 62 23.60 9.50 -23.23
N GLY A 63 23.94 8.25 -22.87
CA GLY A 63 24.74 7.36 -23.72
C GLY A 63 26.19 7.82 -23.90
N LEU A 64 26.81 8.36 -22.84
CA LEU A 64 28.13 9.01 -22.92
C LEU A 64 29.31 8.08 -22.56
N GLN A 65 29.09 6.77 -22.40
CA GLN A 65 30.11 5.83 -21.89
C GLN A 65 31.38 5.83 -22.75
N GLU A 66 31.24 5.74 -24.06
CA GLU A 66 32.38 5.68 -24.98
C GLU A 66 33.17 7.00 -24.97
N VAL A 67 32.47 8.13 -25.11
CA VAL A 67 33.11 9.46 -25.14
C VAL A 67 33.82 9.74 -23.81
N PHE A 68 33.17 9.44 -22.68
CA PHE A 68 33.76 9.63 -21.36
C PHE A 68 35.02 8.78 -21.15
N SER A 69 35.07 7.55 -21.66
CA SER A 69 36.26 6.69 -21.55
C SER A 69 37.51 7.33 -22.18
N THR A 70 37.33 8.09 -23.26
CA THR A 70 38.42 8.80 -23.95
C THR A 70 38.76 10.16 -23.33
N SER A 71 37.83 10.74 -22.57
CA SER A 71 37.96 12.04 -21.91
C SER A 71 38.22 11.92 -20.41
N LEU A 72 38.53 10.71 -19.92
CA LEU A 72 38.75 10.46 -18.51
C LEU A 72 39.93 11.32 -18.00
N PRO A 73 39.72 12.17 -16.96
CA PRO A 73 40.79 12.97 -16.42
C PRO A 73 41.97 12.11 -15.94
N LEU A 74 43.20 12.58 -16.19
CA LEU A 74 44.38 11.92 -15.65
C LEU A 74 44.33 11.90 -14.11
N PRO A 75 44.51 10.73 -13.48
CA PRO A 75 44.56 10.61 -12.03
C PRO A 75 45.81 11.29 -11.48
N HIS A 76 45.69 11.95 -10.33
CA HIS A 76 46.85 12.37 -9.54
C HIS A 76 47.24 11.25 -8.56
N ALA A 77 48.46 11.31 -8.02
CA ALA A 77 48.91 10.38 -6.98
C ALA A 77 48.02 10.48 -5.72
N GLY A 78 47.98 9.42 -4.91
CA GLY A 78 47.34 9.43 -3.59
C GLY A 78 45.83 9.09 -3.56
N LEU A 79 45.31 8.37 -4.55
CA LEU A 79 43.90 7.94 -4.61
C LEU A 79 43.52 6.86 -3.56
N ASP A 80 44.48 6.47 -2.71
CA ASP A 80 44.27 5.70 -1.49
C ASP A 80 43.76 6.56 -0.32
N ALA A 81 43.90 7.89 -0.40
CA ALA A 81 43.32 8.82 0.57
C ALA A 81 41.93 9.33 0.11
N GLU A 82 40.97 9.37 1.03
CA GLU A 82 39.57 9.73 0.72
C GLU A 82 39.41 11.14 0.14
N VAL A 83 40.18 12.11 0.62
CA VAL A 83 40.09 13.51 0.13
C VAL A 83 40.47 13.59 -1.34
N TYR A 84 41.62 13.02 -1.71
CA TYR A 84 42.09 13.01 -3.10
C TYR A 84 41.19 12.16 -4.00
N ALA A 85 40.69 11.02 -3.53
CA ALA A 85 39.73 10.23 -4.27
C ALA A 85 38.42 10.98 -4.54
N GLN A 86 37.94 11.75 -3.56
CA GLN A 86 36.73 12.58 -3.71
C GLN A 86 36.95 13.73 -4.69
N GLU A 87 38.07 14.46 -4.59
CA GLU A 87 38.45 15.52 -5.54
C GLU A 87 38.52 14.98 -6.98
N TYR A 88 39.09 13.78 -7.16
CA TYR A 88 39.15 13.15 -8.47
C TYR A 88 37.77 12.75 -9.00
N ILE A 89 36.88 12.21 -8.15
CA ILE A 89 35.48 11.92 -8.51
C ILE A 89 34.76 13.20 -8.95
N ASP A 90 34.90 14.29 -8.21
CA ASP A 90 34.22 15.55 -8.52
C ASP A 90 34.76 16.17 -9.82
N LYS A 91 36.05 16.02 -10.11
CA LYS A 91 36.65 16.36 -11.42
C LYS A 91 36.06 15.52 -12.56
N CYS A 92 35.89 14.22 -12.35
CA CYS A 92 35.25 13.32 -13.31
C CYS A 92 33.78 13.70 -13.54
N LEU A 93 33.04 14.03 -12.47
CA LEU A 93 31.66 14.51 -12.57
C LEU A 93 31.58 15.82 -13.36
N GLY A 94 32.49 16.76 -13.13
CA GLY A 94 32.60 17.99 -13.92
C GLY A 94 32.79 17.71 -15.41
N THR A 95 33.69 16.78 -15.75
CA THR A 95 33.94 16.37 -17.14
C THR A 95 32.68 15.78 -17.79
N VAL A 96 31.93 14.94 -17.07
CA VAL A 96 30.68 14.35 -17.59
C VAL A 96 29.61 15.41 -17.80
N LYS A 97 29.52 16.41 -16.91
CA LYS A 97 28.60 17.56 -17.07
C LYS A 97 28.97 18.41 -18.29
N GLU A 98 30.25 18.64 -18.53
CA GLU A 98 30.72 19.33 -19.75
C GLU A 98 30.33 18.57 -21.01
N LEU A 99 30.54 17.24 -21.04
CA LEU A 99 30.08 16.39 -22.15
C LEU A 99 28.56 16.43 -22.31
N ALA A 100 27.80 16.40 -21.20
CA ALA A 100 26.35 16.48 -21.21
C ALA A 100 25.84 17.80 -21.82
N SER A 101 26.54 18.92 -21.60
CA SER A 101 26.19 20.22 -22.18
C SER A 101 26.33 20.28 -23.71
N GLN A 102 27.07 19.34 -24.30
CA GLN A 102 27.29 19.26 -25.75
C GLN A 102 26.27 18.34 -26.44
N VAL A 103 25.40 17.67 -25.68
CA VAL A 103 24.38 16.77 -26.24
C VAL A 103 23.33 17.57 -27.01
N ASN A 104 23.02 17.11 -28.22
CA ASN A 104 21.90 17.66 -29.00
C ASN A 104 20.57 17.30 -28.33
N LEU A 105 19.90 18.30 -27.75
CA LEU A 105 18.67 18.11 -26.99
C LEU A 105 17.50 17.59 -27.82
N GLU A 106 17.40 17.95 -29.11
CA GLU A 106 16.34 17.44 -29.99
C GLU A 106 16.51 15.94 -30.24
N GLN A 107 17.73 15.51 -30.60
CA GLN A 107 18.05 14.10 -30.79
C GLN A 107 17.88 13.31 -29.49
N PHE A 108 18.26 13.90 -28.35
CA PHE A 108 18.06 13.28 -27.05
C PHE A 108 16.58 13.13 -26.70
N GLN A 109 15.74 14.14 -26.98
CA GLN A 109 14.29 14.05 -26.79
C GLN A 109 13.68 12.90 -27.60
N ASP A 110 14.09 12.76 -28.86
CA ASP A 110 13.64 11.66 -29.74
C ASP A 110 14.10 10.30 -29.20
N ALA A 111 15.35 10.19 -28.74
CA ALA A 111 15.87 8.97 -28.12
C ALA A 111 15.08 8.60 -26.85
N VAL A 112 14.75 9.57 -26.00
CA VAL A 112 13.90 9.37 -24.82
C VAL A 112 12.52 8.89 -25.24
N ARG A 113 11.89 9.56 -26.21
CA ARG A 113 10.56 9.19 -26.73
C ARG A 113 10.57 7.74 -27.20
N ASP A 114 11.50 7.38 -28.05
CA ASP A 114 11.58 6.05 -28.67
C ASP A 114 11.88 4.98 -27.61
N LYS A 115 12.71 5.31 -26.61
CA LYS A 115 12.98 4.41 -25.48
C LYS A 115 11.75 4.15 -24.62
N VAL A 116 10.95 5.19 -24.35
CA VAL A 116 9.67 5.04 -23.63
C VAL A 116 8.66 4.26 -24.48
N ILE A 117 8.66 4.41 -25.80
CA ILE A 117 7.84 3.60 -26.73
C ILE A 117 8.23 2.11 -26.75
N ASP A 118 9.52 1.78 -26.62
CA ASP A 118 9.97 0.39 -26.58
C ASP A 118 9.75 -0.25 -25.21
N CYS A 119 10.07 0.48 -24.14
CA CYS A 119 10.15 -0.10 -22.80
C CYS A 119 8.97 0.24 -21.88
N GLY A 120 8.28 1.36 -22.08
CA GLY A 120 7.37 1.90 -21.08
C GLY A 120 5.93 1.43 -21.17
N THR A 121 5.35 1.08 -20.02
CA THR A 121 3.94 0.68 -19.93
C THR A 121 3.38 0.88 -18.53
N HIS A 122 2.06 0.90 -18.38
CA HIS A 122 1.42 0.83 -17.07
C HIS A 122 0.98 -0.60 -16.70
N PHE A 123 0.68 -1.40 -17.72
CA PHE A 123 0.26 -2.79 -17.58
C PHE A 123 1.16 -3.69 -18.42
N SER A 124 1.60 -4.82 -17.86
CA SER A 124 2.55 -5.74 -18.48
C SER A 124 2.16 -7.19 -18.24
N GLY A 125 2.23 -7.98 -19.31
CA GLY A 125 2.06 -9.43 -19.27
C GLY A 125 3.24 -10.14 -18.61
N LYS A 126 4.39 -9.47 -18.47
CA LYS A 126 5.61 -10.08 -17.90
C LYS A 126 5.48 -10.52 -16.44
N MET A 127 4.59 -9.89 -15.69
CA MET A 127 4.25 -10.33 -14.33
C MET A 127 3.36 -11.57 -14.30
N ILE A 128 2.70 -11.92 -15.41
CA ILE A 128 1.94 -13.16 -15.56
C ILE A 128 2.88 -14.27 -16.04
N ASN A 129 3.68 -13.98 -17.07
CA ASN A 129 4.73 -14.86 -17.58
C ASN A 129 5.89 -14.00 -18.09
N SER A 130 7.11 -14.22 -17.58
CA SER A 130 8.27 -13.37 -17.90
C SER A 130 8.64 -13.32 -19.37
N ASP A 131 8.28 -14.37 -20.12
CA ASP A 131 8.58 -14.51 -21.54
C ASP A 131 7.43 -14.01 -22.42
N ALA A 132 6.36 -13.46 -21.83
CA ALA A 132 5.29 -12.81 -22.58
C ALA A 132 5.87 -11.62 -23.36
N ALA A 133 5.71 -11.68 -24.68
CA ALA A 133 6.09 -10.62 -25.61
C ALA A 133 4.87 -9.79 -26.00
N ASP A 134 5.08 -8.51 -26.31
CA ASP A 134 4.06 -7.65 -26.92
C ASP A 134 2.71 -7.57 -26.15
N ALA A 135 2.79 -7.80 -24.84
CA ALA A 135 1.67 -7.87 -23.93
C ALA A 135 1.69 -6.67 -22.97
N PHE A 136 1.36 -5.48 -23.46
CA PHE A 136 1.45 -4.28 -22.65
C PHE A 136 0.34 -3.29 -23.00
N ALA A 137 -0.03 -2.47 -22.03
CA ALA A 137 -1.02 -1.41 -22.22
C ALA A 137 -0.70 -0.19 -21.35
N VAL A 138 -0.98 0.99 -21.88
CA VAL A 138 -0.92 2.24 -21.11
C VAL A 138 -2.26 2.54 -20.47
N CYS A 139 -2.26 3.25 -19.34
CA CYS A 139 -3.48 3.76 -18.76
C CYS A 139 -4.21 4.67 -19.75
N ALA A 140 -5.46 4.35 -20.06
CA ALA A 140 -6.37 5.27 -20.72
C ALA A 140 -7.05 6.16 -19.67
N GLY A 141 -7.26 7.43 -20.00
CA GLY A 141 -8.11 8.34 -19.20
C GLY A 141 -9.60 7.99 -19.32
N GLY A 142 -10.46 8.88 -18.82
CA GLY A 142 -11.92 8.76 -18.97
C GLY A 142 -12.58 7.94 -17.87
N TYR A 143 -12.72 8.53 -16.68
CA TYR A 143 -13.53 7.95 -15.62
C TYR A 143 -15.02 7.98 -15.99
N HIS A 144 -15.71 6.85 -15.80
CA HIS A 144 -17.11 6.67 -16.19
C HIS A 144 -18.07 6.56 -14.99
N GLY A 145 -17.70 7.07 -13.80
CA GLY A 145 -18.60 7.05 -12.64
C GLY A 145 -18.73 5.69 -11.94
N GLN A 146 -17.84 4.74 -12.22
CA GLN A 146 -17.88 3.41 -11.60
C GLN A 146 -17.36 3.47 -10.14
N PRO A 147 -17.99 2.75 -9.19
CA PRO A 147 -17.60 2.82 -7.77
C PRO A 147 -16.29 2.07 -7.45
N HIS A 148 -15.71 1.36 -8.42
CA HIS A 148 -14.53 0.53 -8.23
C HIS A 148 -13.24 1.35 -8.33
N VAL A 149 -12.28 1.03 -7.46
CA VAL A 149 -10.91 1.56 -7.59
C VAL A 149 -10.22 0.90 -8.79
N SER A 150 -9.89 1.70 -9.78
CA SER A 150 -9.19 1.36 -11.02
C SER A 150 -8.12 2.40 -11.35
N SER A 151 -7.27 2.13 -12.35
CA SER A 151 -6.31 3.14 -12.85
C SER A 151 -7.02 4.42 -13.30
N ARG A 152 -8.22 4.32 -13.88
CA ARG A 152 -9.01 5.48 -14.34
C ARG A 152 -9.48 6.35 -13.18
N THR A 153 -9.95 5.76 -12.09
CA THR A 153 -10.32 6.52 -10.88
C THR A 153 -9.11 7.13 -10.19
N ILE A 154 -7.97 6.42 -10.16
CA ILE A 154 -6.72 6.94 -9.59
C ILE A 154 -6.28 8.19 -10.35
N ILE A 155 -6.26 8.12 -11.69
CA ILE A 155 -5.91 9.26 -12.56
C ILE A 155 -6.92 10.40 -12.43
N ALA A 156 -8.23 10.10 -12.41
CA ALA A 156 -9.27 11.12 -12.22
C ALA A 156 -9.18 11.80 -10.84
N GLY A 157 -8.68 11.10 -9.83
CA GLY A 157 -8.37 11.65 -8.50
C GLY A 157 -7.09 12.49 -8.44
N GLY A 158 -6.40 12.70 -9.57
CA GLY A 158 -5.18 13.51 -9.64
C GLY A 158 -3.88 12.76 -9.30
N TYR A 159 -3.93 11.44 -9.16
CA TYR A 159 -2.74 10.61 -8.91
C TYR A 159 -2.16 10.07 -10.21
N SER A 160 -0.83 10.04 -10.32
CA SER A 160 -0.15 9.33 -11.39
C SER A 160 0.00 7.84 -11.05
N VAL A 161 -0.18 6.98 -12.04
CA VAL A 161 0.19 5.56 -11.93
C VAL A 161 1.65 5.44 -12.37
N PRO A 162 2.56 4.97 -11.51
CA PRO A 162 3.97 4.79 -11.89
C PRO A 162 4.10 3.90 -13.13
N LEU A 163 5.05 4.27 -13.99
CA LEU A 163 5.39 3.47 -15.15
C LEU A 163 6.15 2.22 -14.73
N ASP A 164 5.81 1.11 -15.37
CA ASP A 164 6.53 -0.15 -15.34
C ASP A 164 7.21 -0.39 -16.71
N GLN A 165 7.78 -1.57 -16.90
CA GLN A 165 8.44 -1.98 -18.13
C GLN A 165 7.66 -3.09 -18.88
N ALA A 166 7.44 -2.86 -20.17
CA ALA A 166 6.98 -3.86 -21.12
C ALA A 166 8.13 -4.80 -21.53
N LYS A 167 9.36 -4.28 -21.51
CA LYS A 167 10.58 -4.96 -21.96
C LYS A 167 11.76 -4.63 -21.05
N LEU A 168 12.62 -5.63 -20.84
CA LEU A 168 13.85 -5.43 -20.09
C LEU A 168 14.75 -4.47 -20.84
N ASP A 169 15.18 -3.41 -20.16
CA ASP A 169 16.18 -2.50 -20.67
C ASP A 169 17.58 -2.88 -20.19
N ASN A 170 18.35 -3.52 -21.06
CA ASN A 170 19.74 -3.89 -20.78
C ASN A 170 20.71 -2.70 -20.75
N THR A 171 20.30 -1.54 -21.29
CA THR A 171 21.15 -0.33 -21.32
C THR A 171 21.05 0.49 -20.03
N GLY A 172 19.94 0.35 -19.30
CA GLY A 172 19.64 1.13 -18.09
C GLY A 172 19.16 2.56 -18.35
N VAL A 173 19.07 3.01 -19.60
CA VAL A 173 18.54 4.33 -19.99
C VAL A 173 17.12 4.52 -19.47
N TYR A 174 16.23 3.54 -19.69
CA TYR A 174 14.84 3.59 -19.25
C TYR A 174 14.73 3.68 -17.73
N GLN A 175 15.61 3.00 -17.00
CA GLN A 175 15.67 3.14 -15.53
C GLN A 175 16.06 4.55 -15.09
N ARG A 176 16.92 5.25 -15.84
CA ARG A 176 17.27 6.66 -15.57
C ARG A 176 16.12 7.60 -15.91
N ILE A 177 15.41 7.35 -17.01
CA ILE A 177 14.18 8.08 -17.35
C ILE A 177 13.14 7.94 -16.23
N ILE A 178 12.89 6.73 -15.72
CA ILE A 178 11.96 6.53 -14.59
C ILE A 178 12.42 7.27 -13.34
N LYS A 179 13.72 7.30 -13.03
CA LYS A 179 14.24 8.10 -11.92
C LYS A 179 13.89 9.58 -12.06
N VAL A 180 14.03 10.15 -13.28
CA VAL A 180 13.61 11.53 -13.58
C VAL A 180 12.13 11.74 -13.27
N LEU A 181 11.26 10.86 -13.78
CA LEU A 181 9.81 10.96 -13.59
C LEU A 181 9.38 10.82 -12.12
N GLU A 182 10.05 9.96 -11.36
CA GLU A 182 9.77 9.73 -9.94
C GLU A 182 10.52 10.71 -9.01
N LYS A 183 11.29 11.66 -9.57
CA LYS A 183 12.09 12.64 -8.81
C LYS A 183 13.03 11.99 -7.80
N ASP A 184 13.73 10.95 -8.23
CA ASP A 184 14.70 10.22 -7.40
C ASP A 184 15.78 11.16 -6.83
N PRO A 185 16.15 11.05 -5.53
CA PRO A 185 17.14 11.93 -4.89
C PRO A 185 18.47 12.05 -5.64
N ILE A 186 18.86 11.02 -6.39
CA ILE A 186 20.10 11.04 -7.18
C ILE A 186 20.17 12.20 -8.18
N ILE A 187 19.02 12.71 -8.64
CA ILE A 187 18.96 13.82 -9.61
C ILE A 187 19.50 15.10 -8.98
N HIS A 188 19.13 15.36 -7.73
CA HIS A 188 19.64 16.50 -6.98
C HIS A 188 21.12 16.29 -6.62
N GLU A 189 21.48 15.09 -6.17
CA GLU A 189 22.87 14.75 -5.82
C GLU A 189 23.84 14.84 -7.01
N ALA A 190 23.37 14.48 -8.22
CA ALA A 190 24.14 14.59 -9.45
C ALA A 190 24.09 16.00 -10.06
N GLU A 191 23.27 16.90 -9.49
CA GLU A 191 23.04 18.26 -9.97
C GLU A 191 22.71 18.25 -11.47
N VAL A 192 21.68 17.49 -11.84
CA VAL A 192 21.26 17.36 -13.24
C VAL A 192 20.70 18.68 -13.75
N ASP A 193 21.19 19.13 -14.91
CA ASP A 193 20.73 20.37 -15.52
C ASP A 193 19.22 20.34 -15.81
N GLY A 194 18.53 21.45 -15.49
CA GLY A 194 17.09 21.57 -15.63
C GLY A 194 16.57 21.41 -17.07
N THR A 195 17.39 21.77 -18.07
CA THR A 195 17.04 21.59 -19.50
C THR A 195 17.05 20.12 -19.89
N ILE A 196 18.00 19.32 -19.36
CA ILE A 196 18.03 17.87 -19.57
C ILE A 196 16.77 17.23 -18.97
N LEU A 197 16.40 17.63 -17.74
CA LEU A 197 15.19 17.13 -17.08
C LEU A 197 13.93 17.46 -17.88
N ALA A 198 13.79 18.72 -18.30
CA ALA A 198 12.67 19.16 -19.14
C ALA A 198 12.62 18.41 -20.49
N THR A 199 13.78 18.10 -21.08
CA THR A 199 13.88 17.34 -22.33
C THR A 199 13.42 15.89 -22.15
N VAL A 200 13.77 15.26 -21.02
CA VAL A 200 13.26 13.91 -20.68
C VAL A 200 11.74 13.93 -20.52
N GLU A 201 11.19 14.90 -19.78
CA GLU A 201 9.75 15.05 -19.59
C GLU A 201 9.02 15.28 -20.93
N ALA A 202 9.59 16.10 -21.81
CA ALA A 202 9.05 16.36 -23.14
C ALA A 202 9.06 15.08 -24.02
N GLY A 203 10.14 14.31 -24.00
CA GLY A 203 10.24 13.04 -24.72
C GLY A 203 9.22 12.00 -24.23
N VAL A 204 9.05 11.89 -22.91
CA VAL A 204 8.03 11.02 -22.28
C VAL A 204 6.61 11.46 -22.69
N LYS A 205 6.33 12.76 -22.66
CA LYS A 205 5.02 13.31 -23.08
C LYS A 205 4.75 13.02 -24.56
N ALA A 206 5.74 13.19 -25.43
CA ALA A 206 5.64 12.86 -26.85
C ALA A 206 5.40 11.36 -27.07
N ALA A 207 6.04 10.50 -26.26
CA ALA A 207 5.83 9.05 -26.32
C ALA A 207 4.38 8.69 -26.00
N PHE A 208 3.79 9.26 -24.96
CA PHE A 208 2.40 8.98 -24.59
C PHE A 208 1.38 9.52 -25.60
N ALA A 209 1.66 10.68 -26.21
CA ALA A 209 0.84 11.17 -27.32
C ALA A 209 0.84 10.20 -28.52
N SER A 210 1.94 9.48 -28.72
CA SER A 210 2.13 8.53 -29.83
C SER A 210 1.64 7.11 -29.52
N HIS A 211 1.57 6.70 -28.25
CA HIS A 211 1.20 5.33 -27.83
C HIS A 211 -0.24 4.93 -28.17
N GLY A 212 -1.14 5.90 -28.39
CA GLY A 212 -2.52 5.62 -28.81
C GLY A 212 -2.62 4.76 -30.08
N GLY A 213 -1.55 4.64 -30.87
CA GLY A 213 -1.47 3.81 -32.08
C GLY A 213 -0.82 2.43 -31.93
N LYS A 214 -0.16 2.09 -30.80
CA LYS A 214 0.57 0.83 -30.66
C LYS A 214 -0.35 -0.27 -30.12
N GLN A 215 -1.29 -0.73 -30.95
CA GLN A 215 -2.06 -1.94 -30.67
C GLN A 215 -1.26 -3.15 -31.15
N THR A 216 -1.02 -4.12 -30.27
CA THR A 216 -0.44 -5.40 -30.68
C THR A 216 -1.58 -6.26 -31.24
N PRO A 217 -1.56 -6.63 -32.53
CA PRO A 217 -2.65 -7.39 -33.14
C PRO A 217 -2.70 -8.85 -32.66
N VAL A 218 -1.73 -9.26 -31.84
CA VAL A 218 -1.56 -10.63 -31.36
C VAL A 218 -1.53 -10.61 -29.83
N VAL A 219 -2.27 -11.54 -29.24
CA VAL A 219 -2.20 -11.85 -27.81
C VAL A 219 -1.24 -13.01 -27.62
N ASP A 220 -0.25 -12.85 -26.76
CA ASP A 220 0.68 -13.94 -26.43
C ASP A 220 -0.09 -15.13 -25.79
N HIS A 221 0.13 -16.33 -26.32
CA HIS A 221 -0.54 -17.57 -25.89
C HIS A 221 -0.27 -17.95 -24.42
N ARG A 222 0.76 -17.37 -23.80
CA ARG A 222 1.09 -17.58 -22.38
C ARG A 222 0.23 -16.76 -21.44
N LEU A 223 -0.52 -15.78 -21.97
CA LEU A 223 -1.44 -14.98 -21.17
C LEU A 223 -2.75 -15.72 -20.94
N ARG A 224 -3.36 -15.44 -19.79
CA ARG A 224 -4.71 -15.93 -19.49
C ARG A 224 -5.70 -15.22 -20.40
N GLN A 225 -6.59 -16.00 -21.02
CA GLN A 225 -7.70 -15.47 -21.82
C GLN A 225 -9.01 -15.85 -21.13
N ILE A 226 -9.85 -14.85 -20.87
CA ILE A 226 -11.15 -15.00 -20.21
C ILE A 226 -12.22 -14.62 -21.21
N LEU A 227 -13.21 -15.49 -21.41
CA LEU A 227 -14.37 -15.20 -22.22
C LEU A 227 -15.45 -14.54 -21.36
N LEU A 228 -15.80 -13.30 -21.70
CA LEU A 228 -16.89 -12.57 -21.07
C LEU A 228 -18.11 -12.58 -22.00
N PRO A 229 -19.30 -12.99 -21.52
CA PRO A 229 -20.51 -12.93 -22.34
C PRO A 229 -20.86 -11.48 -22.68
N SER A 230 -21.27 -11.25 -23.93
CA SER A 230 -21.69 -9.96 -24.46
C SER A 230 -22.82 -10.17 -25.46
N GLY A 231 -24.06 -10.16 -24.96
CA GLY A 231 -25.24 -10.55 -25.74
C GLY A 231 -25.14 -12.00 -26.19
N GLU A 232 -25.29 -12.24 -27.50
CA GLU A 232 -25.19 -13.56 -28.15
C GLU A 232 -23.74 -13.99 -28.45
N HIS A 233 -22.75 -13.22 -28.03
CA HIS A 233 -21.33 -13.45 -28.34
C HIS A 233 -20.47 -13.45 -27.08
N TYR A 234 -19.19 -13.80 -27.25
CA TYR A 234 -18.19 -13.68 -26.20
C TYR A 234 -17.09 -12.70 -26.62
N ILE A 235 -16.63 -11.91 -25.65
CA ILE A 235 -15.44 -11.08 -25.78
C ILE A 235 -14.30 -11.78 -25.05
N ALA A 236 -13.22 -12.07 -25.77
CA ALA A 236 -12.00 -12.58 -25.16
C ALA A 236 -11.20 -11.41 -24.56
N VAL A 237 -10.93 -11.48 -23.26
CA VAL A 237 -10.17 -10.48 -22.52
C VAL A 237 -8.92 -11.13 -21.94
N SER A 238 -7.77 -10.49 -22.14
CA SER A 238 -6.51 -10.87 -21.51
C SER A 238 -6.14 -9.85 -20.44
N PRO A 239 -6.38 -10.14 -19.14
CA PRO A 239 -6.00 -9.21 -18.09
C PRO A 239 -4.47 -9.09 -18.03
N LEU A 240 -3.99 -7.87 -17.87
CA LEU A 240 -2.58 -7.55 -17.65
C LEU A 240 -2.39 -7.01 -16.23
N ALA A 241 -1.26 -7.32 -15.62
CA ALA A 241 -0.93 -6.83 -14.28
C ALA A 241 -0.28 -5.44 -14.36
N SER A 242 -0.35 -4.65 -13.28
CA SER A 242 0.30 -3.34 -13.17
C SER A 242 1.20 -3.26 -11.94
N GLY A 243 2.52 -3.20 -12.16
CA GLY A 243 3.48 -3.02 -11.07
C GLY A 243 3.38 -1.63 -10.45
N GLY A 244 3.05 -0.62 -11.26
CA GLY A 244 2.79 0.73 -10.77
C GLY A 244 1.64 0.81 -9.77
N ILE A 245 0.54 0.08 -10.01
CA ILE A 245 -0.55 -0.02 -9.03
C ILE A 245 -0.07 -0.72 -7.74
N CYS A 246 0.77 -1.75 -7.83
CA CYS A 246 1.37 -2.38 -6.65
C CYS A 246 2.21 -1.36 -5.84
N VAL A 247 2.97 -0.49 -6.50
CA VAL A 247 3.74 0.58 -5.83
C VAL A 247 2.81 1.55 -5.09
N LEU A 248 1.71 1.97 -5.71
CA LEU A 248 0.76 2.88 -5.08
C LEU A 248 0.15 2.28 -3.81
N PHE A 249 -0.26 1.01 -3.88
CA PHE A 249 -0.82 0.31 -2.73
C PHE A 249 0.21 0.06 -1.62
N ASP A 250 1.45 -0.30 -1.96
CA ASP A 250 2.53 -0.49 -0.99
C ASP A 250 2.84 0.82 -0.25
N ARG A 251 2.96 1.95 -0.98
CA ARG A 251 3.15 3.29 -0.40
C ARG A 251 1.97 3.68 0.50
N ALA A 252 0.74 3.48 0.04
CA ALA A 252 -0.46 3.81 0.82
C ALA A 252 -0.53 3.01 2.13
N ILE A 253 -0.23 1.72 2.09
CA ILE A 253 -0.21 0.89 3.30
C ILE A 253 0.90 1.31 4.24
N ALA A 254 2.12 1.52 3.73
CA ALA A 254 3.24 1.94 4.55
C ALA A 254 2.90 3.21 5.35
N ASN A 255 2.23 4.18 4.70
CA ASN A 255 1.75 5.39 5.37
C ASN A 255 0.71 5.08 6.45
N ILE A 256 -0.28 4.22 6.19
CA ILE A 256 -1.32 3.86 7.17
C ILE A 256 -0.70 3.11 8.37
N GLU A 257 0.19 2.15 8.11
CA GLU A 257 0.89 1.39 9.15
C GLU A 257 1.78 2.29 10.00
N GLN A 258 2.44 3.28 9.40
CA GLN A 258 3.24 4.28 10.10
C GLN A 258 2.36 5.16 11.00
N VAL A 259 1.30 5.78 10.47
CA VAL A 259 0.37 6.59 11.26
C VAL A 259 -0.23 5.81 12.44
N THR A 260 -0.54 4.53 12.22
CA THR A 260 -1.08 3.66 13.29
C THR A 260 -0.03 3.38 14.36
N THR A 261 1.23 3.18 13.96
CA THR A 261 2.34 2.95 14.91
C THR A 261 2.61 4.21 15.72
N ASP A 262 2.68 5.38 15.07
CA ASP A 262 2.88 6.68 15.72
C ASP A 262 1.78 6.99 16.73
N ALA A 263 0.51 6.68 16.41
CA ALA A 263 -0.61 6.86 17.33
C ALA A 263 -0.51 5.95 18.56
N VAL A 264 -0.09 4.68 18.39
CA VAL A 264 0.13 3.75 19.51
C VAL A 264 1.30 4.19 20.38
N GLU A 265 2.38 4.71 19.78
CA GLU A 265 3.52 5.25 20.53
C GLU A 265 3.15 6.52 21.31
N GLN A 266 2.31 7.39 20.75
CA GLN A 266 1.80 8.57 21.46
C GLN A 266 0.87 8.20 22.63
N GLU A 267 -0.02 7.20 22.47
CA GLU A 267 -0.85 6.70 23.56
C GLU A 267 0.00 6.02 24.65
N ALA A 268 1.00 5.22 24.28
CA ALA A 268 1.92 4.58 25.22
C ALA A 268 2.78 5.60 26.00
N ASN A 269 3.22 6.68 25.35
CA ASN A 269 3.99 7.76 26.00
C ASN A 269 3.12 8.71 26.86
N SER A 270 1.79 8.68 26.69
CA SER A 270 0.86 9.44 27.54
C SER A 270 0.49 8.73 28.85
N THR A 271 0.93 7.47 29.01
CA THR A 271 0.77 6.70 30.24
C THR A 271 2.11 6.77 30.99
N GLU A 272 2.17 7.57 32.06
CA GLU A 272 3.35 7.70 32.92
C GLU A 272 3.62 6.37 33.65
N GLU A 273 4.39 5.48 33.03
CA GLU A 273 5.05 4.38 33.74
C GLU A 273 6.56 4.35 33.40
N ASP A 274 7.33 4.08 34.45
CA ASP A 274 8.78 4.29 34.59
C ASP A 274 9.65 3.71 33.46
N ASP A 275 10.71 4.47 33.21
CA ASP A 275 11.74 4.33 32.19
C ASP A 275 12.71 3.19 32.54
N ASP A 276 12.57 2.00 31.92
CA ASP A 276 13.72 1.14 31.55
C ASP A 276 13.38 -0.13 30.73
N SER A 277 12.15 -0.32 30.22
CA SER A 277 11.80 -1.53 29.46
C SER A 277 10.94 -1.31 28.21
N LYS A 278 11.05 -0.14 27.56
CA LYS A 278 10.40 0.10 26.27
C LYS A 278 11.02 -0.76 25.18
N LYS A 279 10.52 -1.99 25.04
CA LYS A 279 10.69 -2.78 23.82
C LYS A 279 10.12 -1.96 22.67
N PRO A 280 10.83 -1.82 21.54
CA PRO A 280 10.31 -1.11 20.38
C PRO A 280 8.96 -1.71 20.00
N VAL A 281 7.93 -0.86 19.90
CA VAL A 281 6.60 -1.29 19.48
C VAL A 281 6.74 -1.80 18.05
N ALA A 282 6.64 -3.12 17.87
CA ALA A 282 6.76 -3.71 16.55
C ALA A 282 5.66 -3.14 15.65
N SER A 283 6.03 -2.59 14.49
CA SER A 283 5.07 -1.99 13.57
C SER A 283 3.96 -2.99 13.25
N ARG A 284 2.73 -2.60 13.56
CA ARG A 284 1.58 -3.48 13.41
C ARG A 284 1.25 -3.57 11.94
N ARG A 285 1.63 -4.67 11.29
CA ARG A 285 1.21 -4.96 9.92
C ARG A 285 -0.30 -5.11 9.90
N LEU A 286 -0.99 -4.24 9.19
CA LEU A 286 -2.45 -4.18 9.15
C LEU A 286 -3.03 -5.14 8.11
N TYR A 287 -2.28 -5.39 7.05
CA TYR A 287 -2.72 -6.19 5.92
C TYR A 287 -1.85 -7.42 5.72
N THR A 288 -2.50 -8.54 5.42
CA THR A 288 -1.81 -9.78 5.03
C THR A 288 -1.10 -9.57 3.69
N ARG A 289 0.17 -9.96 3.62
CA ARG A 289 0.97 -9.98 2.39
C ARG A 289 1.41 -11.39 2.12
N LEU A 290 1.21 -11.86 0.89
CA LEU A 290 1.74 -13.15 0.44
C LEU A 290 3.04 -12.94 -0.31
N ASN A 291 3.99 -13.85 -0.12
CA ASN A 291 5.20 -13.85 -0.95
C ASN A 291 4.88 -14.55 -2.27
N PHE A 292 4.79 -13.79 -3.34
CA PHE A 292 4.51 -14.26 -4.69
C PHE A 292 5.78 -14.11 -5.55
N PRO A 293 6.54 -15.19 -5.85
CA PRO A 293 7.87 -15.09 -6.44
C PRO A 293 7.86 -14.80 -7.96
N VAL A 294 7.32 -13.65 -8.37
CA VAL A 294 7.30 -13.21 -9.78
C VAL A 294 8.70 -12.90 -10.29
N GLY A 295 9.07 -13.41 -11.46
CA GLY A 295 10.37 -13.15 -12.10
C GLY A 295 11.54 -14.03 -11.61
N GLY A 296 11.26 -15.04 -10.77
CA GLY A 296 12.25 -16.01 -10.32
C GLY A 296 13.45 -15.35 -9.62
N ALA A 297 14.67 -15.66 -10.07
CA ALA A 297 15.90 -15.12 -9.50
C ALA A 297 16.14 -13.63 -9.83
N ILE A 298 15.56 -13.11 -10.92
CA ILE A 298 15.82 -11.76 -11.42
C ILE A 298 14.49 -11.03 -11.65
N VAL A 299 13.97 -10.40 -10.59
CA VAL A 299 12.71 -9.62 -10.64
C VAL A 299 12.77 -8.49 -11.67
N ARG A 300 13.97 -7.96 -11.93
CA ARG A 300 14.18 -6.92 -12.96
C ARG A 300 13.83 -7.39 -14.37
N ASN A 301 13.64 -8.68 -14.63
CA ASN A 301 13.18 -9.15 -15.93
C ASN A 301 11.68 -8.91 -16.16
N VAL A 302 10.90 -8.77 -15.08
CA VAL A 302 9.44 -8.69 -15.14
C VAL A 302 8.88 -7.32 -14.77
N SER A 303 9.59 -6.55 -13.94
CA SER A 303 9.18 -5.21 -13.52
C SER A 303 10.39 -4.35 -13.20
N ILE A 304 10.26 -3.05 -13.41
CA ILE A 304 11.28 -2.07 -13.01
C ILE A 304 11.27 -1.80 -11.49
N HIS A 305 10.16 -2.14 -10.83
CA HIS A 305 9.95 -1.85 -9.42
C HIS A 305 10.65 -2.87 -8.50
N PRO A 306 10.92 -2.50 -7.24
CA PRO A 306 11.64 -3.37 -6.30
C PRO A 306 10.92 -4.69 -6.01
N LYS A 307 11.71 -5.74 -5.76
CA LYS A 307 11.23 -7.06 -5.33
C LYS A 307 10.21 -7.01 -4.19
N GLY A 308 10.46 -6.16 -3.19
CA GLY A 308 9.60 -6.03 -2.02
C GLY A 308 8.17 -5.56 -2.34
N VAL A 309 8.00 -4.80 -3.42
CA VAL A 309 6.70 -4.29 -3.89
C VAL A 309 5.99 -5.32 -4.75
N ILE A 310 6.70 -5.88 -5.74
CA ILE A 310 6.10 -6.75 -6.75
C ILE A 310 5.83 -8.17 -6.23
N GLN A 311 6.72 -8.69 -5.38
CA GLN A 311 6.61 -10.06 -4.86
C GLN A 311 5.88 -10.15 -3.53
N ARG A 312 5.38 -9.04 -2.97
CA ARG A 312 4.64 -9.05 -1.70
C ARG A 312 3.31 -8.29 -1.79
N PRO A 313 2.45 -8.63 -2.77
CA PRO A 313 1.17 -7.95 -2.92
C PRO A 313 0.30 -8.14 -1.68
N ILE A 314 -0.62 -7.21 -1.49
CA ILE A 314 -1.73 -7.36 -0.53
C ILE A 314 -2.52 -8.59 -0.93
N PHE A 315 -2.82 -9.42 0.06
CA PHE A 315 -3.71 -10.54 -0.10
C PHE A 315 -4.98 -10.31 0.69
N PHE A 316 -6.10 -10.29 -0.02
CA PHE A 316 -7.42 -10.41 0.56
C PHE A 316 -7.77 -11.88 0.53
N ASP A 317 -7.84 -12.50 1.71
CA ASP A 317 -8.31 -13.87 1.79
C ASP A 317 -9.77 -13.95 1.37
N VAL A 318 -10.20 -15.13 0.94
CA VAL A 318 -11.63 -15.38 0.76
C VAL A 318 -12.33 -15.20 2.12
N PRO A 319 -13.61 -14.81 2.17
CA PRO A 319 -14.36 -14.84 3.42
C PRO A 319 -14.37 -16.27 3.98
N ILE A 320 -13.46 -16.57 4.90
CA ILE A 320 -13.44 -17.85 5.59
C ILE A 320 -14.43 -17.72 6.76
N ARG A 321 -15.51 -18.52 6.73
CA ARG A 321 -16.32 -18.73 7.93
C ARG A 321 -15.46 -19.49 8.95
N HIS A 322 -14.79 -18.77 9.84
CA HIS A 322 -14.18 -19.40 11.01
C HIS A 322 -15.30 -19.88 11.95
N PRO A 323 -15.17 -21.05 12.60
CA PRO A 323 -16.04 -21.39 13.72
C PRO A 323 -15.95 -20.24 14.73
N ASP A 324 -17.06 -19.53 14.89
CA ASP A 324 -17.04 -18.24 15.54
C ASP A 324 -16.73 -18.44 17.03
N ARG A 325 -15.50 -18.11 17.44
CA ARG A 325 -15.12 -18.13 18.86
C ARG A 325 -16.05 -17.26 19.70
N ARG A 326 -16.79 -16.31 19.11
CA ARG A 326 -17.83 -15.54 19.79
C ARG A 326 -19.01 -16.41 20.21
N ALA A 327 -19.40 -17.43 19.44
CA ALA A 327 -20.46 -18.37 19.80
C ALA A 327 -20.06 -19.19 21.05
N TRP A 328 -18.83 -19.70 21.11
CA TRP A 328 -18.32 -20.36 22.33
C TRP A 328 -18.10 -19.40 23.49
N ALA A 329 -17.62 -18.17 23.23
CA ALA A 329 -17.49 -17.16 24.27
C ALA A 329 -18.85 -16.74 24.85
N PHE A 330 -19.91 -16.77 24.03
CA PHE A 330 -21.28 -16.50 24.44
C PHE A 330 -21.81 -17.53 25.45
N VAL A 331 -21.30 -18.77 25.44
CA VAL A 331 -21.67 -19.75 26.49
C VAL A 331 -21.32 -19.22 27.88
N TYR A 332 -20.16 -18.60 28.04
CA TYR A 332 -19.68 -18.11 29.33
C TYR A 332 -20.03 -16.66 29.64
N LYS A 333 -20.37 -15.85 28.63
CA LYS A 333 -20.54 -14.40 28.77
C LYS A 333 -21.86 -13.94 28.17
N PRO A 334 -22.59 -13.02 28.85
CA PRO A 334 -23.80 -12.44 28.27
C PRO A 334 -23.49 -11.65 27.01
N LEU A 335 -24.50 -11.47 26.16
CA LEU A 335 -24.38 -10.67 24.95
C LEU A 335 -23.78 -9.29 25.26
N ARG A 336 -22.67 -8.97 24.58
CA ARG A 336 -22.06 -7.65 24.64
C ARG A 336 -22.21 -6.97 23.30
N LEU A 337 -22.95 -5.87 23.29
CA LEU A 337 -23.07 -5.02 22.12
C LEU A 337 -21.73 -4.32 21.84
N PHE A 338 -21.31 -4.36 20.58
CA PHE A 338 -20.10 -3.71 20.12
C PHE A 338 -20.47 -2.53 19.23
N ILE A 339 -20.39 -1.33 19.79
CA ILE A 339 -20.57 -0.07 19.07
C ILE A 339 -19.18 0.50 18.83
N ASN A 340 -18.83 0.72 17.56
CA ASN A 340 -17.51 1.23 17.18
C ASN A 340 -17.28 2.64 17.73
N ARG A 341 -16.01 3.00 17.97
CA ARG A 341 -15.62 4.36 18.41
C ARG A 341 -16.14 5.42 17.43
N ASP A 342 -16.01 5.18 16.12
CA ASP A 342 -16.50 6.10 15.10
C ASP A 342 -18.02 6.31 15.17
N GLN A 343 -18.78 5.25 15.50
CA GLN A 343 -20.23 5.33 15.66
C GLN A 343 -20.60 6.09 16.94
N ILE A 344 -19.83 5.91 18.02
CA ILE A 344 -19.98 6.68 19.26
C ILE A 344 -19.67 8.16 18.98
N ASP A 345 -18.57 8.46 18.30
CA ASP A 345 -18.15 9.83 17.99
C ASP A 345 -19.13 10.54 17.04
N SER A 346 -19.63 9.83 16.03
CA SER A 346 -20.68 10.32 15.13
C SER A 346 -21.95 10.66 15.90
N PHE A 347 -22.36 9.77 16.81
CA PHE A 347 -23.50 9.98 17.68
C PHE A 347 -23.32 11.15 18.66
N LEU A 348 -22.13 11.32 19.22
CA LEU A 348 -21.78 12.45 20.10
C LEU A 348 -21.89 13.78 19.37
N ARG A 349 -21.25 13.91 18.20
CA ARG A 349 -21.32 15.15 17.39
C ARG A 349 -22.76 15.47 17.00
N TYR A 350 -23.54 14.44 16.67
CA TYR A 350 -24.94 14.58 16.35
C TYR A 350 -25.72 15.16 17.53
N ILE A 351 -25.56 14.61 18.74
CA ILE A 351 -26.24 15.11 19.94
C ILE A 351 -25.79 16.51 20.31
N GLU A 352 -24.50 16.81 20.23
CA GLU A 352 -23.95 18.15 20.49
C GLU A 352 -24.50 19.19 19.51
N GLY A 353 -24.74 18.81 18.26
CA GLY A 353 -25.34 19.66 17.22
C GLY A 353 -26.85 19.85 17.33
N LEU A 354 -27.56 19.09 18.16
CA LEU A 354 -29.01 19.24 18.32
C LEU A 354 -29.38 20.52 19.10
N PRO A 355 -30.40 21.28 18.65
CA PRO A 355 -30.95 22.40 19.41
C PRO A 355 -31.42 21.98 20.81
N ASP A 356 -31.24 22.86 21.79
CA ASP A 356 -31.65 22.64 23.19
C ASP A 356 -33.16 22.32 23.33
N SER A 357 -33.99 22.87 22.46
CA SER A 357 -35.44 22.60 22.40
C SER A 357 -35.77 21.15 21.98
N ILE A 358 -34.89 20.51 21.21
CA ILE A 358 -35.00 19.11 20.82
C ILE A 358 -34.34 18.23 21.89
N ARG A 359 -33.14 18.61 22.38
CA ARG A 359 -32.39 17.89 23.41
C ARG A 359 -33.16 17.71 24.73
N LYS A 360 -33.88 18.74 25.16
CA LYS A 360 -34.66 18.72 26.42
C LYS A 360 -36.10 18.22 26.24
N SER A 361 -36.46 17.74 25.05
CA SER A 361 -37.83 17.34 24.71
C SER A 361 -37.96 15.85 24.46
N SER A 362 -38.95 15.24 25.11
CA SER A 362 -39.42 13.86 24.84
C SER A 362 -40.52 13.79 23.78
N ALA A 363 -40.81 14.91 23.10
CA ALA A 363 -41.88 14.98 22.11
C ALA A 363 -41.63 14.07 20.90
N ALA A 364 -42.72 13.68 20.22
CA ALA A 364 -42.67 12.81 19.04
C ALA A 364 -41.73 13.33 17.93
N THR A 365 -41.59 14.64 17.79
CA THR A 365 -40.66 15.27 16.84
C THR A 365 -39.19 14.98 17.18
N ALA A 366 -38.82 15.03 18.46
CA ALA A 366 -37.46 14.71 18.90
C ALA A 366 -37.13 13.24 18.65
N ILE A 367 -38.09 12.33 18.89
CA ILE A 367 -37.94 10.90 18.58
C ILE A 367 -37.78 10.67 17.07
N LYS A 368 -38.54 11.37 16.22
CA LYS A 368 -38.41 11.27 14.75
C LYS A 368 -37.04 11.72 14.25
N VAL A 369 -36.52 12.81 14.82
CA VAL A 369 -35.18 13.34 14.52
C VAL A 369 -34.13 12.29 14.89
N GLU A 370 -34.21 11.72 16.09
CA GLU A 370 -33.31 10.63 16.54
C GLU A 370 -33.41 9.37 15.66
N CYS A 371 -34.61 8.99 15.20
CA CYS A 371 -34.79 7.86 14.27
C CYS A 371 -34.13 8.08 12.90
N ALA A 372 -33.91 9.34 12.50
CA ALA A 372 -33.24 9.71 11.26
C ALA A 372 -31.73 9.94 11.44
N GLY A 373 -31.23 9.92 12.69
CA GLY A 373 -29.84 10.15 13.04
C GLY A 373 -28.99 8.87 13.16
N PRO A 374 -27.78 8.97 13.75
CA PRO A 374 -26.83 7.86 13.88
C PRO A 374 -27.35 6.64 14.65
N ILE A 375 -28.38 6.79 15.50
CA ILE A 375 -29.04 5.68 16.20
C ILE A 375 -29.56 4.63 15.21
N ARG A 376 -30.01 5.05 14.03
CA ARG A 376 -30.53 4.14 13.01
C ARG A 376 -29.48 3.14 12.55
N GLU A 377 -28.29 3.63 12.23
CA GLU A 377 -27.17 2.78 11.80
C GLU A 377 -26.73 1.84 12.92
N ILE A 378 -26.63 2.36 14.15
CA ILE A 378 -26.26 1.58 15.33
C ILE A 378 -27.28 0.46 15.57
N ALA A 379 -28.59 0.77 15.59
CA ALA A 379 -29.63 -0.21 15.85
C ALA A 379 -29.70 -1.31 14.77
N ILE A 380 -29.62 -0.93 13.49
CA ILE A 380 -29.59 -1.89 12.38
C ILE A 380 -28.34 -2.77 12.47
N GLY A 381 -27.17 -2.17 12.69
CA GLY A 381 -25.91 -2.90 12.78
C GLY A 381 -25.88 -3.88 13.96
N GLN A 382 -26.40 -3.50 15.13
CA GLN A 382 -26.50 -4.41 16.27
C GLN A 382 -27.48 -5.55 15.99
N HIS A 383 -28.62 -5.28 15.35
CA HIS A 383 -29.56 -6.34 14.98
C HIS A 383 -28.90 -7.37 14.03
N GLN A 384 -28.22 -6.91 12.99
CA GLN A 384 -27.48 -7.78 12.06
C GLN A 384 -26.45 -8.66 12.77
N GLN A 385 -25.63 -8.07 13.65
CA GLN A 385 -24.64 -8.83 14.42
C GLN A 385 -25.29 -9.88 15.33
N VAL A 386 -26.42 -9.58 15.93
CA VAL A 386 -27.15 -10.52 16.79
C VAL A 386 -27.79 -11.64 15.98
N MET A 387 -28.34 -11.35 14.80
CA MET A 387 -28.86 -12.34 13.86
C MET A 387 -27.75 -13.30 13.41
N GLU A 388 -26.60 -12.77 13.01
CA GLU A 388 -25.42 -13.57 12.61
C GLU A 388 -24.97 -14.48 13.76
N LEU A 389 -24.87 -13.95 14.99
CA LEU A 389 -24.50 -14.73 16.16
C LEU A 389 -25.52 -15.85 16.45
N SER A 390 -26.81 -15.59 16.29
CA SER A 390 -27.87 -16.58 16.49
C SER A 390 -27.76 -17.73 15.48
N VAL A 391 -27.57 -17.43 14.21
CA VAL A 391 -27.32 -18.45 13.17
C VAL A 391 -26.09 -19.28 13.52
N HIS A 392 -24.99 -18.64 13.95
CA HIS A 392 -23.79 -19.36 14.35
C HIS A 392 -24.01 -20.26 15.58
N ILE A 393 -24.77 -19.80 16.57
CA ILE A 393 -25.11 -20.57 17.78
C ILE A 393 -25.94 -21.80 17.43
N GLN A 394 -26.84 -21.70 16.45
CA GLN A 394 -27.67 -22.82 15.98
C GLN A 394 -26.89 -23.84 15.15
N GLU A 395 -25.85 -23.40 14.42
CA GLU A 395 -25.04 -24.26 13.55
C GLU A 395 -23.86 -24.95 14.27
N ILE A 396 -23.41 -24.42 15.42
CA ILE A 396 -22.17 -24.84 16.08
C ILE A 396 -22.46 -25.55 17.40
N GLU A 397 -21.82 -26.70 17.59
CA GLU A 397 -21.80 -27.40 18.89
C GLU A 397 -20.69 -26.83 19.80
N PHE A 398 -20.97 -26.79 21.10
CA PHE A 398 -20.03 -26.41 22.13
C PHE A 398 -19.26 -27.64 22.65
N PRO A 399 -17.92 -27.61 22.65
CA PRO A 399 -17.11 -28.67 23.23
C PRO A 399 -17.12 -28.58 24.76
N ASP A 400 -17.69 -29.60 25.43
CA ASP A 400 -17.78 -29.71 26.89
C ASP A 400 -17.06 -30.97 27.36
N GLY A 401 -15.74 -30.88 27.51
CA GLY A 401 -14.89 -32.06 27.74
C GLY A 401 -14.80 -32.94 26.49
N ASP A 402 -15.17 -34.21 26.61
CA ASP A 402 -15.20 -35.18 25.51
C ASP A 402 -16.53 -35.15 24.73
N GLU A 403 -17.53 -34.43 25.23
CA GLU A 403 -18.85 -34.32 24.61
C GLU A 403 -19.02 -33.03 23.81
N LYS A 404 -19.91 -33.07 22.81
CA LYS A 404 -20.36 -31.90 22.07
C LYS A 404 -21.82 -31.67 22.37
N ARG A 405 -22.16 -30.46 22.81
CA ARG A 405 -23.53 -30.10 23.23
C ARG A 405 -24.05 -28.94 22.38
N PRO A 406 -25.35 -28.89 22.06
CA PRO A 406 -25.94 -27.70 21.46
C PRO A 406 -25.85 -26.53 22.43
N ILE A 407 -25.70 -25.31 21.90
CA ILE A 407 -25.72 -24.10 22.71
C ILE A 407 -27.19 -23.73 22.97
N ASP A 408 -27.72 -24.17 24.12
CA ASP A 408 -29.10 -23.94 24.54
C ASP A 408 -29.18 -23.21 25.91
N GLU A 409 -30.41 -22.90 26.34
CA GLU A 409 -30.67 -22.23 27.63
C GLU A 409 -30.12 -23.00 28.83
N ALA A 410 -30.17 -24.34 28.78
CA ALA A 410 -29.67 -25.19 29.86
C ALA A 410 -28.15 -25.07 29.96
N LEU A 411 -27.44 -25.13 28.83
CA LEU A 411 -25.99 -24.95 28.78
C LEU A 411 -25.58 -23.55 29.26
N LEU A 412 -26.31 -22.50 28.84
CA LEU A 412 -26.03 -21.14 29.32
C LEU A 412 -26.21 -21.03 30.84
N SER A 413 -27.29 -21.60 31.38
CA SER A 413 -27.60 -21.55 32.82
C SER A 413 -26.60 -22.35 33.65
N GLU A 414 -26.05 -23.43 33.10
CA GLU A 414 -25.02 -24.25 33.74
C GLU A 414 -23.65 -23.54 33.77
N LYS A 415 -23.25 -22.93 32.65
CA LYS A 415 -21.89 -22.39 32.50
C LYS A 415 -21.73 -20.94 32.96
N ARG A 416 -22.83 -20.20 33.17
CA ARG A 416 -22.78 -18.78 33.57
C ARG A 416 -23.03 -18.61 35.07
N ALA A 417 -22.34 -17.61 35.65
CA ALA A 417 -22.55 -17.21 37.04
C ALA A 417 -23.89 -16.46 37.26
N ASN A 418 -24.42 -15.83 36.22
CA ASN A 418 -25.70 -15.14 36.24
C ASN A 418 -26.65 -15.79 35.23
N PRO A 419 -27.98 -15.83 35.52
CA PRO A 419 -28.95 -16.42 34.60
C PRO A 419 -28.94 -15.68 33.24
N PRO A 420 -29.21 -16.39 32.12
CA PRO A 420 -29.29 -15.78 30.81
C PRO A 420 -30.38 -14.70 30.77
N THR A 421 -30.07 -13.57 30.15
CA THR A 421 -31.03 -12.47 29.99
C THR A 421 -32.04 -12.81 28.90
N SER A 422 -33.17 -12.09 28.85
CA SER A 422 -34.15 -12.23 27.76
C SER A 422 -33.54 -11.98 26.38
N LEU A 423 -32.51 -11.14 26.30
CA LEU A 423 -31.78 -10.89 25.05
C LEU A 423 -30.89 -12.09 24.67
N ASP A 424 -30.24 -12.73 25.65
CA ASP A 424 -29.47 -13.96 25.41
C ASP A 424 -30.36 -15.09 24.91
N LEU A 425 -31.53 -15.29 25.53
CA LEU A 425 -32.49 -16.31 25.15
C LEU A 425 -33.06 -16.06 23.74
N ALA A 426 -33.31 -14.79 23.37
CA ALA A 426 -33.71 -14.44 22.01
C ALA A 426 -32.66 -14.87 20.98
N VAL A 427 -31.35 -14.72 21.28
CA VAL A 427 -30.26 -15.17 20.41
C VAL A 427 -30.23 -16.70 20.30
N VAL A 428 -30.31 -17.41 21.43
CA VAL A 428 -30.27 -18.89 21.45
C VAL A 428 -31.44 -19.50 20.68
N HIS A 429 -32.65 -18.99 20.90
CA HIS A 429 -33.84 -19.51 20.23
C HIS A 429 -34.01 -18.99 18.80
N GLY A 430 -33.26 -17.96 18.40
CA GLY A 430 -33.45 -17.26 17.12
C GLY A 430 -34.82 -16.59 17.01
N HIS A 431 -35.38 -16.15 18.15
CA HIS A 431 -36.70 -15.54 18.22
C HIS A 431 -36.57 -14.03 18.42
N PHE A 432 -36.84 -13.27 17.35
CA PHE A 432 -36.68 -11.82 17.32
C PHE A 432 -38.04 -11.12 17.22
N ASP A 433 -38.69 -10.96 18.38
CA ASP A 433 -40.01 -10.34 18.49
C ASP A 433 -39.96 -8.91 19.07
N ARG A 434 -41.13 -8.34 19.40
CA ARG A 434 -41.22 -7.01 20.02
C ARG A 434 -40.54 -6.95 21.41
N SER A 435 -40.48 -8.07 22.13
CA SER A 435 -39.77 -8.15 23.41
C SER A 435 -38.25 -8.04 23.18
N TYR A 436 -37.73 -8.76 22.19
CA TYR A 436 -36.34 -8.60 21.72
C TYR A 436 -36.03 -7.16 21.32
N ALA A 437 -36.86 -6.53 20.49
CA ALA A 437 -36.64 -5.14 20.06
C ALA A 437 -36.55 -4.17 21.25
N LYS A 438 -37.41 -4.37 22.25
CA LYS A 438 -37.37 -3.59 23.50
C LYS A 438 -36.07 -3.80 24.27
N ASN A 439 -35.70 -5.06 24.54
CA ASN A 439 -34.51 -5.39 25.33
C ASN A 439 -33.20 -4.97 24.64
N LEU A 440 -33.13 -5.12 23.31
CA LEU A 440 -31.99 -4.66 22.52
C LEU A 440 -31.88 -3.12 22.54
N ALA A 441 -32.99 -2.41 22.36
CA ALA A 441 -33.02 -0.95 22.42
C ALA A 441 -32.56 -0.40 23.78
N GLU A 442 -33.01 -1.01 24.88
CA GLU A 442 -32.58 -0.65 26.24
C GLU A 442 -31.08 -0.90 26.43
N THR A 443 -30.55 -2.00 25.89
CA THR A 443 -29.12 -2.33 25.96
C THR A 443 -28.26 -1.39 25.12
N ILE A 444 -28.73 -1.00 23.92
CA ILE A 444 -28.07 0.03 23.08
C ILE A 444 -28.01 1.36 23.83
N ALA A 445 -29.13 1.81 24.38
CA ALA A 445 -29.19 3.07 25.12
C ALA A 445 -28.27 3.06 26.34
N MET A 446 -28.23 1.96 27.09
CA MET A 446 -27.30 1.79 28.22
C MET A 446 -25.84 1.81 27.80
N ARG A 447 -25.52 1.18 26.66
CA ARG A 447 -24.14 1.13 26.16
C ARG A 447 -23.67 2.51 25.69
N LEU A 448 -24.52 3.23 24.97
CA LEU A 448 -24.24 4.61 24.56
C LEU A 448 -24.11 5.52 25.77
N TYR A 449 -25.03 5.42 26.74
CA TYR A 449 -24.97 6.16 28.00
C TYR A 449 -23.66 5.94 28.76
N ALA A 450 -23.16 4.70 28.80
CA ALA A 450 -21.90 4.35 29.45
C ALA A 450 -20.65 4.79 28.65
N SER A 451 -20.78 5.02 27.34
CA SER A 451 -19.67 5.33 26.43
C SER A 451 -19.53 6.82 26.12
N VAL A 452 -20.57 7.62 26.39
CA VAL A 452 -20.58 9.08 26.23
C VAL A 452 -19.78 9.72 27.37
N LEU A 453 -18.47 9.90 27.12
CA LEU A 453 -17.57 10.71 27.93
C LEU A 453 -17.32 12.03 27.16
N ILE A 454 -17.94 13.13 27.58
CA ILE A 454 -17.69 14.46 26.99
C ILE A 454 -16.58 15.14 27.81
N GLY A 455 -15.32 15.03 27.37
CA GLY A 455 -14.16 15.70 28.00
C GLY A 455 -13.57 14.99 29.24
N LYS A 456 -12.86 15.76 30.09
CA LYS A 456 -12.21 15.27 31.34
C LYS A 456 -13.17 15.19 32.56
N GLU A 457 -14.37 15.76 32.47
CA GLU A 457 -15.37 15.69 33.54
C GLU A 457 -16.53 14.76 33.12
N LYS A 458 -16.88 13.80 33.96
CA LYS A 458 -18.05 12.93 33.76
C LYS A 458 -19.34 13.75 33.83
N ARG A 459 -19.83 14.29 32.72
CA ARG A 459 -21.23 14.74 32.62
C ARG A 459 -22.07 13.58 32.08
N PRO A 460 -22.90 12.92 32.91
CA PRO A 460 -23.80 11.89 32.42
C PRO A 460 -24.80 12.50 31.44
N MET A 461 -25.16 11.75 30.40
CA MET A 461 -26.33 12.03 29.56
C MET A 461 -27.55 12.28 30.45
N HIS A 462 -28.49 13.14 30.05
CA HIS A 462 -29.71 13.28 30.83
C HIS A 462 -30.57 12.02 30.70
N GLN A 463 -31.32 11.66 31.75
CA GLN A 463 -32.24 10.51 31.73
C GLN A 463 -33.24 10.60 30.55
N THR A 464 -33.63 11.83 30.19
CA THR A 464 -34.48 12.12 29.02
C THR A 464 -33.85 11.71 27.69
N ASP A 465 -32.51 11.79 27.56
CA ASP A 465 -31.81 11.34 26.35
C ASP A 465 -31.83 9.80 26.27
N ARG A 466 -31.56 9.12 27.38
CA ARG A 466 -31.62 7.65 27.45
C ARG A 466 -33.00 7.13 27.06
N ASP A 467 -34.07 7.72 27.57
CA ASP A 467 -35.43 7.30 27.29
C ASP A 467 -35.78 7.54 25.80
N ARG A 468 -35.37 8.69 25.26
CA ARG A 468 -35.57 9.03 23.85
C ARG A 468 -34.81 8.09 22.91
N ILE A 469 -33.55 7.79 23.22
CA ILE A 469 -32.71 6.82 22.47
C ILE A 469 -33.37 5.44 22.50
N THR A 470 -33.82 5.00 23.67
CA THR A 470 -34.50 3.71 23.84
C THR A 470 -35.75 3.64 22.96
N VAL A 471 -36.59 4.68 22.97
CA VAL A 471 -37.81 4.72 22.15
C VAL A 471 -37.50 4.80 20.66
N ALA A 472 -36.47 5.57 20.26
CA ALA A 472 -36.05 5.67 18.86
C ALA A 472 -35.49 4.34 18.33
N ALA A 473 -34.53 3.73 19.04
CA ALA A 473 -33.95 2.45 18.68
C ALA A 473 -35.02 1.34 18.63
N LYS A 474 -35.95 1.33 19.60
CA LYS A 474 -37.07 0.38 19.61
C LYS A 474 -37.93 0.51 18.35
N LYS A 475 -38.33 1.74 17.97
CA LYS A 475 -39.14 1.98 16.76
C LYS A 475 -38.42 1.56 15.48
N ILE A 476 -37.11 1.78 15.41
CA ILE A 476 -36.30 1.35 14.27
C ILE A 476 -36.31 -0.19 14.18
N LEU A 477 -36.04 -0.87 15.29
CA LEU A 477 -36.01 -2.34 15.36
C LEU A 477 -37.38 -2.94 15.05
N GLU A 478 -38.47 -2.43 15.64
CA GLU A 478 -39.84 -2.85 15.35
C GLU A 478 -40.28 -2.59 13.90
N GLY A 479 -39.60 -1.71 13.17
CA GLY A 479 -39.85 -1.49 11.74
C GLY A 479 -39.10 -2.44 10.82
N ILE A 480 -38.13 -3.19 11.34
CA ILE A 480 -37.30 -4.16 10.60
C ILE A 480 -37.76 -5.60 10.85
N LEU A 481 -38.24 -5.88 12.07
CA LEU A 481 -38.94 -7.11 12.44
C LEU A 481 -40.35 -7.14 11.83
#